data_AF-A0A1F4Q161-F1
#
_entry.id   AF-A0A1F4Q161-F1
#
_cell.length_a   1.000
_cell.length_b   1.000
_cell.length_c   1.000
_cell.angle_alpha   90.00
_cell.angle_beta   90.00
_cell.angle_gamma   90.00
#
_symmetry.space_group_name_H-M   'P 1'
#
loop_
_entity.id
_entity.type
_entity.pdbx_description
1 polymer ?
#
loop_
_entity_poly.entity_id
_entity_poly.type
_entity_poly.pdbx_seq_one_letter_code
_entity_poly.pdbx_strand_id
1 'polypeptide(L)' 'MVKVHAQQVGPEKALVDRTELQRLIDVARQVEEVELIEVQDDLPSEGLMRLAQEGGSFSFLADLREDVYTLNDLKVRYR' A
#
# COMPACT_ATOMS: atom_id res chain seq x y z
N MET A 1 -3.36 -24.26 -12.67
CA MET A 1 -2.69 -23.90 -11.41
C MET A 1 -2.33 -22.43 -11.47
N VAL A 2 -2.93 -21.63 -10.59
CA VAL A 2 -2.68 -20.19 -10.46
C VAL A 2 -1.92 -19.93 -9.18
N LYS A 3 -0.89 -19.08 -9.25
CA LYS A 3 -0.09 -18.68 -8.09
C LYS A 3 -0.39 -17.24 -7.75
N VAL A 4 -0.80 -17.00 -6.50
CA VAL A 4 -1.06 -15.68 -5.96
C VAL A 4 0.04 -15.36 -4.98
N HIS A 5 0.84 -14.34 -5.28
CA HIS A 5 1.85 -13.84 -4.36
C HIS A 5 1.24 -12.72 -3.52
N ALA A 6 1.29 -12.87 -2.20
CA ALA A 6 0.77 -11.89 -1.27
C ALA A 6 1.81 -11.55 -0.20
N GLN A 7 1.80 -10.29 0.25
CA GLN A 7 2.65 -9.81 1.32
C GLN A 7 1.81 -9.00 2.30
N GLN A 8 1.96 -9.29 3.59
CA GLN A 8 1.30 -8.54 4.65
C GLN A 8 2.15 -7.32 5.03
N VAL A 9 1.66 -6.12 4.72
CA VAL A 9 2.38 -4.84 4.95
C VAL A 9 1.90 -4.12 6.22
N GLY A 10 1.18 -4.82 7.09
CA GLY A 10 0.66 -4.27 8.34
C GLY A 10 -0.63 -4.96 8.82
N PRO A 11 -1.21 -4.49 9.93
CA PRO A 11 -2.49 -4.98 10.43
C PRO A 11 -3.71 -4.39 9.70
N GLU A 12 -3.57 -3.21 9.08
CA GLU A 12 -4.66 -2.50 8.40
C GLU A 12 -4.64 -2.71 6.87
N LYS A 13 -5.73 -2.32 6.21
CA LYS A 13 -5.90 -2.44 4.75
C LYS A 13 -4.93 -1.52 4.02
N ALA A 14 -3.94 -2.11 3.38
CA ALA A 14 -3.00 -1.38 2.55
C ALA A 14 -3.40 -1.35 1.05
N LEU A 15 -3.96 -2.45 0.53
CA LEU A 15 -4.47 -2.55 -0.85
C LEU A 15 -5.81 -3.31 -0.86
N VAL A 16 -5.78 -4.53 -0.37
CA VAL A 16 -6.95 -5.40 -0.20
C VAL A 16 -7.02 -5.83 1.26
N ASP A 17 -8.23 -5.96 1.79
CA ASP A 17 -8.43 -6.50 3.12
C ASP A 17 -8.07 -8.00 3.14
N ARG A 18 -7.43 -8.48 4.22
CA ARG A 18 -6.99 -9.88 4.31
C ARG A 18 -8.16 -10.86 4.25
N THR A 19 -9.27 -10.55 4.93
CA THR A 19 -10.46 -11.40 4.95
C THR A 19 -11.14 -11.41 3.59
N GLU A 20 -11.17 -10.26 2.90
CA GLU A 20 -11.66 -10.15 1.53
C GLU A 20 -10.81 -10.97 0.54
N LEU A 21 -9.48 -10.85 0.60
CA LEU A 21 -8.54 -11.62 -0.22
C LEU A 21 -8.74 -13.13 -0.02
N GLN A 22 -8.83 -13.59 1.22
CA GLN A 22 -9.04 -15.01 1.52
C GLN A 22 -10.35 -15.52 0.92
N ARG A 23 -11.44 -14.75 1.06
CA ARG A 23 -12.74 -15.11 0.49
C ARG A 23 -12.67 -15.26 -1.04
N LEU A 24 -11.97 -14.36 -1.73
CA LEU A 24 -11.81 -14.44 -3.18
C LEU A 24 -11.00 -15.67 -3.61
N ILE A 25 -9.93 -15.98 -2.87
CA ILE A 25 -9.13 -17.19 -3.12
C ILE A 25 -9.98 -18.44 -2.90
N ASP A 26 -10.79 -18.49 -1.86
CA ASP A 26 -11.65 -19.65 -1.57
C ASP A 26 -12.70 -19.87 -2.67
N VAL A 27 -13.23 -18.80 -3.27
CA VAL A 27 -14.13 -18.89 -4.42
C VAL A 27 -13.36 -19.38 -5.66
N ALA A 28 -12.19 -18.84 -5.94
CA ALA A 28 -11.37 -19.26 -7.09
C ALA A 28 -10.96 -20.74 -6.99
N ARG A 29 -10.65 -21.22 -5.78
CA ARG A 29 -10.30 -22.62 -5.49
C ARG A 29 -11.39 -23.63 -5.82
N GLN A 30 -12.65 -23.20 -5.96
CA GLN A 30 -13.75 -24.07 -6.37
C GLN A 30 -13.68 -24.45 -7.85
N VAL A 31 -13.01 -23.63 -8.66
CA VAL A 31 -12.96 -23.76 -10.11
C VAL A 31 -11.59 -24.23 -10.58
N GLU A 32 -10.53 -23.77 -9.90
CA GLU A 32 -9.15 -24.08 -10.27
C GLU A 32 -8.24 -24.23 -9.05
N GLU A 33 -7.11 -24.90 -9.23
CA GLU A 33 -6.10 -25.01 -8.18
C GLU A 33 -5.36 -23.67 -8.01
N VAL A 34 -5.52 -23.05 -6.83
CA VAL A 34 -4.88 -21.78 -6.46
C VAL A 34 -3.93 -21.96 -5.26
N GLU A 35 -2.66 -21.66 -5.50
CA GLU A 35 -1.60 -21.62 -4.49
C GLU A 35 -1.42 -20.16 -4.02
N LEU A 36 -1.56 -19.93 -2.71
CA LEU A 36 -1.25 -18.63 -2.09
C LEU A 36 0.15 -18.70 -1.51
N ILE A 37 1.03 -17.84 -1.99
CA ILE A 37 2.44 -17.75 -1.58
C ILE A 37 2.61 -16.47 -0.79
N GLU A 38 2.84 -16.61 0.51
CA GLU A 38 3.20 -15.49 1.38
C GLU A 38 4.69 -15.16 1.20
N VAL A 39 4.98 -13.92 0.79
CA VAL A 39 6.34 -13.42 0.55
C VAL A 39 6.76 -12.51 1.70
N GLN A 40 7.97 -12.69 2.24
CA GLN A 40 8.56 -11.87 3.31
C GLN A 40 9.80 -11.12 2.82
N ASP A 41 9.78 -10.65 1.58
CA ASP A 41 10.86 -9.84 1.01
C ASP A 41 10.62 -8.34 1.23
N ASP A 42 11.66 -7.53 1.10
CA ASP A 42 11.50 -6.08 1.07
C ASP A 42 10.59 -5.66 -0.10
N LEU A 43 9.71 -4.68 0.15
CA LEU A 43 8.85 -4.16 -0.90
C LEU A 43 9.69 -3.44 -1.96
N PRO A 44 9.55 -3.80 -3.26
CA PRO A 44 10.20 -3.06 -4.32
C PRO A 44 9.63 -1.64 -4.38
N SER A 45 10.38 -0.70 -4.96
CA SER A 45 9.99 0.71 -5.06
C SER A 45 8.59 0.90 -5.67
N GLU A 46 8.22 0.09 -6.66
CA GLU A 46 6.88 0.10 -7.25
C GLU A 46 5.79 -0.30 -6.24
N GLY A 47 6.06 -1.31 -5.39
CA GLY A 47 5.15 -1.73 -4.33
C GLY A 47 4.92 -0.62 -3.32
N LEU A 48 5.99 0.08 -2.92
CA LEU A 48 5.90 1.26 -2.05
C LEU A 48 5.08 2.39 -2.69
N MET A 49 5.27 2.66 -3.99
CA MET A 49 4.50 3.68 -4.70
C MET A 49 3.01 3.35 -4.78
N ARG A 50 2.65 2.09 -5.04
CA ARG A 50 1.23 1.67 -5.06
C ARG A 50 0.59 1.76 -3.69
N LEU A 51 1.30 1.31 -2.64
CA LEU A 51 0.86 1.50 -1.26
C LEU A 51 0.68 2.98 -0.94
N ALA A 52 1.53 3.84 -1.49
CA ALA A 52 1.39 5.27 -1.29
C ALA A 52 0.13 5.85 -1.93
N GLN A 53 -0.17 5.40 -3.15
CA GLN A 53 -1.30 5.85 -3.94
C GLN A 53 -2.64 5.30 -3.44
N GLU A 54 -2.69 4.02 -3.08
CA GLU A 54 -3.93 3.29 -2.78
C GLU A 54 -4.17 3.09 -1.29
N GLY A 55 -3.11 2.97 -0.48
CA GLY A 55 -3.20 2.70 0.95
C GLY A 55 -3.48 3.93 1.81
N GLY A 56 -3.45 5.13 1.23
CA GLY A 56 -3.71 6.37 1.95
C GLY A 56 -2.67 6.71 3.03
N SER A 57 -1.60 5.93 3.19
CA SER A 57 -0.54 6.18 4.18
C SER A 57 0.17 7.52 3.98
N PHE A 58 0.09 8.12 2.79
CA PHE A 58 0.65 9.45 2.49
C PHE A 58 -0.43 10.53 2.32
N SER A 59 -1.68 10.24 2.70
CA SER A 59 -2.76 11.24 2.65
C SER A 59 -2.42 12.48 3.48
N PHE A 60 -1.62 12.32 4.54
CA PHE A 60 -1.13 13.43 5.36
C PHE A 60 -0.29 14.44 4.54
N LEU A 61 0.43 14.01 3.49
CA LEU A 61 1.16 14.94 2.62
C LEU A 61 0.23 15.86 1.81
N ALA A 62 -1.04 15.47 1.64
CA ALA A 62 -2.04 16.29 0.96
C ALA A 62 -2.89 17.13 1.95
N ASP A 63 -2.66 17.01 3.26
CA ASP A 63 -3.37 17.77 4.27
C ASP A 63 -2.77 19.16 4.40
N LEU A 64 -3.57 20.20 4.14
CA LEU A 64 -3.17 21.60 4.27
C LEU A 64 -2.73 21.96 5.71
N ARG A 65 -3.13 21.19 6.71
CA ARG A 65 -2.69 21.36 8.10
C ARG A 65 -1.24 20.92 8.32
N GLU A 66 -0.72 20.06 7.45
CA GLU A 66 0.67 19.59 7.45
C GLU A 66 1.59 20.55 6.67
N ASP A 67 1.04 21.56 5.99
CA ASP A 67 1.80 22.63 5.33
C ASP A 67 2.28 23.68 6.37
N VAL A 68 3.13 23.21 7.29
CA VAL A 68 3.60 23.97 8.48
C VAL A 68 4.48 25.16 8.10
N TYR A 69 5.07 25.14 6.90
CA TYR A 69 5.97 26.19 6.43
C TYR A 69 5.41 26.91 5.23
N THR A 70 5.34 28.23 5.33
CA THR A 70 5.01 29.12 4.23
C THR A 70 6.26 29.72 3.61
N LEU A 71 6.15 30.25 2.39
CA LEU A 71 7.24 31.00 1.75
C LEU A 71 7.71 32.23 2.55
N ASN A 72 6.89 32.69 3.51
CA ASN A 72 7.23 33.78 4.40
C ASN A 72 8.09 33.34 5.59
N ASP A 73 8.15 32.03 5.90
CA ASP A 73 8.99 31.46 6.96
C ASP A 73 10.46 31.28 6.53
N LEU A 74 10.74 31.40 5.23
CA LEU A 74 12.09 31.42 4.69
C LEU A 74 12.82 32.70 5.13
N LYS A 75 13.59 32.58 6.21
CA LYS A 75 14.44 33.66 6.76
C LYS A 75 15.56 34.10 5.82
N VAL A 76 15.83 33.34 4.76
CA VAL A 76 16.89 33.63 3.79
C VAL A 76 16.31 33.52 2.39
N ARG A 77 16.29 34.65 1.66
CA ARG A 77 16.05 34.67 0.22
C ARG A 77 17.41 34.61 -0.47
N TYR A 78 17.73 33.46 -1.06
CA TYR A 78 18.90 33.33 -1.94
C TYR A 78 18.64 34.16 -3.20
N ARG A 79 19.59 35.04 -3.54
CA ARG A 79 19.62 35.85 -4.77
C ARG A 79 20.58 35.23 -5.77
#